data_AF-A0A932E6P2-F1
#
_entry.id   AF-A0A932E6P2-F1
#
_cell.length_a   1.000
_cell.length_b   1.000
_cell.length_c   1.000
_cell.angle_alpha   90.00
_cell.angle_beta   90.00
_cell.angle_gamma   90.00
#
_symmetry.space_group_name_H-M   'P 1'
#
loop_
_entity.id
_entity.type
_entity.pdbx_description
1 polymer ?
#
loop_
_entity_poly.entity_id
_entity_poly.type
_entity_poly.pdbx_seq_one_letter_code
_entity_poly.pdbx_strand_id
1 'polypeptide(L)'
;MACSAPFGYSQDVRPESPTRPAYAIFITTVCEGTLPAWHDENGFPMTYATEREAQLEIVDDIQERLCQFIAGERDFDDAITVEDFVLPVNVWPDGSISTEDGRVFSKCE
;
A
#
# COMPACT_ATOMS: atom_id res chain seq x y z
N MET A 1 16.02 -49.16 -20.72
CA MET A 1 14.88 -48.25 -20.94
C MET A 1 14.27 -47.98 -19.58
N ALA A 2 14.36 -46.72 -19.12
CA ALA A 2 13.75 -46.09 -17.94
C ALA A 2 14.78 -45.13 -17.32
N CYS A 3 14.81 -43.88 -17.82
CA CYS A 3 15.40 -42.77 -17.09
C CYS A 3 14.39 -42.32 -16.05
N SER A 4 14.73 -42.53 -14.78
CA SER A 4 14.10 -41.88 -13.64
C SER A 4 14.89 -40.62 -13.30
N ALA A 5 14.23 -39.47 -13.35
CA ALA A 5 14.68 -38.22 -12.75
C ALA A 5 13.47 -37.28 -12.50
N PRO A 6 13.57 -36.27 -11.62
CA PRO A 6 12.96 -36.32 -10.29
C PRO A 6 12.03 -35.12 -10.01
N PHE A 7 11.39 -35.14 -8.84
CA PHE A 7 10.91 -33.96 -8.09
C PHE A 7 10.01 -32.97 -8.85
N GLY A 8 8.70 -33.09 -8.60
CA GLY A 8 7.73 -32.05 -8.95
C GLY A 8 8.10 -30.75 -8.24
N TYR A 9 8.58 -29.79 -9.01
CA TYR A 9 8.65 -28.39 -8.63
C TYR A 9 7.19 -27.91 -8.55
N SER A 10 6.68 -27.65 -7.34
CA SER A 10 5.42 -26.91 -7.22
C SER A 10 5.73 -25.50 -7.69
N GLN A 11 5.41 -25.20 -8.95
CA GLN A 11 5.36 -23.84 -9.42
C GLN A 11 4.17 -23.21 -8.71
N ASP A 12 4.43 -22.41 -7.68
CA ASP A 12 3.48 -21.40 -7.24
C ASP A 12 3.35 -20.39 -8.38
N VAL A 13 2.48 -20.73 -9.34
CA VAL A 13 2.13 -19.89 -10.47
C VAL A 13 1.50 -18.64 -9.87
N ARG A 14 2.23 -17.52 -9.88
CA ARG A 14 1.62 -16.23 -9.58
C ARG A 14 0.43 -16.08 -10.55
N PRO A 15 -0.76 -15.78 -10.04
CA PRO A 15 -1.95 -15.63 -10.88
C PRO A 15 -1.64 -14.65 -12.01
N GLU A 16 -1.97 -15.02 -13.25
CA GLU A 16 -1.52 -14.33 -14.46
C GLU A 16 -2.13 -12.93 -14.66
N SER A 17 -3.06 -12.52 -13.78
CA SER A 17 -3.74 -11.24 -13.85
C SER A 17 -4.14 -10.70 -12.48
N PRO A 18 -4.12 -9.37 -12.29
CA PRO A 18 -4.63 -8.75 -11.07
C PRO A 18 -6.14 -8.99 -10.92
N THR A 19 -6.59 -9.09 -9.67
CA THR A 19 -7.99 -9.38 -9.33
C THR A 19 -8.88 -8.17 -9.53
N ARG A 20 -8.41 -6.97 -9.16
CA ARG A 20 -9.18 -5.73 -9.30
C ARG A 20 -8.29 -4.49 -9.31
N PRO A 21 -8.70 -3.41 -10.00
CA PRO A 21 -8.14 -2.09 -9.78
C PRO A 21 -8.56 -1.53 -8.41
N ALA A 22 -7.74 -0.66 -7.83
CA ALA A 22 -7.96 0.01 -6.56
C ALA A 22 -7.13 1.30 -6.46
N TYR A 23 -7.20 1.95 -5.31
CA TYR A 23 -6.34 3.07 -4.93
C TYR A 23 -5.65 2.76 -3.60
N ALA A 24 -4.43 3.25 -3.41
CA ALA A 24 -3.70 3.14 -2.14
C ALA A 24 -2.97 4.44 -1.83
N ILE A 25 -2.68 4.67 -0.55
CA ILE A 25 -1.98 5.85 -0.05
C ILE A 25 -0.48 5.53 0.02
N PHE A 26 0.33 6.42 -0.52
CA PHE A 26 1.78 6.30 -0.62
C PHE A 26 2.47 7.50 -0.01
N ILE A 27 3.70 7.28 0.44
CA ILE A 27 4.64 8.31 0.87
C ILE A 27 5.93 8.17 0.07
N THR A 28 6.65 9.27 -0.14
CA THR A 28 7.99 9.23 -0.76
C THR A 28 9.05 9.39 0.30
N THR A 29 9.85 8.36 0.49
CA THR A 29 11.00 8.37 1.41
C THR A 29 12.29 8.73 0.67
N VAL A 30 13.26 9.31 1.39
CA VAL A 30 14.57 9.68 0.82
C VAL A 30 15.39 8.46 0.39
N CYS A 31 15.30 7.35 1.13
CA CYS A 31 16.17 6.19 0.93
C CYS A 31 15.53 5.10 0.04
N GLU A 32 14.22 4.87 0.17
CA GLU A 32 13.53 3.74 -0.47
C GLU A 32 12.58 4.19 -1.58
N GLY A 33 12.39 5.51 -1.72
CA GLY A 33 11.48 6.11 -2.68
C GLY A 33 10.03 5.93 -2.26
N THR A 34 9.14 5.79 -3.24
CA THR A 34 7.69 5.67 -3.05
C THR A 34 7.30 4.31 -2.49
N LEU A 35 6.69 4.30 -1.30
CA LEU A 35 6.22 3.12 -0.57
C LEU A 35 4.76 3.30 -0.12
N PRO A 36 3.98 2.22 0.04
CA PRO A 36 2.66 2.30 0.67
C PRO A 36 2.82 2.85 2.08
N ALA A 37 2.07 3.91 2.39
CA ALA A 37 2.16 4.56 3.69
C ALA A 37 1.38 3.77 4.74
N TRP A 38 0.20 3.25 4.36
CA TRP A 38 -0.79 2.72 5.30
C TRP A 38 -1.03 1.23 5.04
N HIS A 39 -1.19 0.46 6.12
CA HIS A 39 -1.36 -0.99 6.09
C HIS A 39 -2.56 -1.41 6.94
N ASP A 40 -3.22 -2.50 6.54
CA ASP A 40 -4.32 -3.10 7.30
C ASP A 40 -3.81 -3.89 8.53
N GLU A 41 -4.75 -4.43 9.32
CA GLU A 41 -4.44 -5.23 10.52
C GLU A 41 -3.60 -6.48 10.22
N ASN A 42 -3.59 -6.96 8.98
CA ASN A 42 -2.82 -8.12 8.55
C ASN A 42 -1.44 -7.76 7.99
N GLY A 43 -1.12 -6.46 7.91
CA GLY A 43 0.13 -5.92 7.40
C GLY A 43 0.17 -5.74 5.89
N PHE A 44 -0.96 -5.89 5.18
CA PHE A 44 -1.02 -5.62 3.74
C PHE A 44 -1.26 -4.14 3.45
N PRO A 45 -0.76 -3.60 2.33
CA PRO A 45 -1.08 -2.24 1.92
C PRO A 45 -2.59 -1.99 1.89
N MET A 46 -3.04 -0.92 2.54
CA MET A 46 -4.46 -0.58 2.59
C MET A 46 -4.95 -0.13 1.21
N THR A 47 -6.13 -0.60 0.80
CA THR A 47 -6.69 -0.27 -0.52
C THR A 47 -8.12 0.24 -0.44
N TYR A 48 -8.44 1.16 -1.33
CA TYR A 48 -9.73 1.85 -1.44
C TYR A 48 -10.36 1.57 -2.80
N ALA A 49 -11.69 1.60 -2.87
CA ALA A 49 -12.40 1.35 -4.12
C ALA A 49 -12.33 2.58 -5.04
N THR A 50 -12.31 3.79 -4.46
CA THR A 50 -12.21 5.04 -5.21
C THR A 50 -11.09 5.95 -4.70
N GLU A 51 -10.57 6.81 -5.58
CA GLU A 51 -9.59 7.83 -5.21
C GLU A 51 -10.13 8.75 -4.10
N ARG A 52 -11.43 9.08 -4.18
CA ARG A 52 -12.10 9.94 -3.20
C ARG A 52 -12.13 9.34 -1.80
N GLU A 53 -12.33 8.03 -1.67
CA GLU A 53 -12.27 7.36 -0.37
C GLU A 53 -10.87 7.48 0.24
N ALA A 54 -9.82 7.19 -0.54
CA ALA A 54 -8.44 7.35 -0.09
C ALA A 54 -8.10 8.79 0.31
N GLN A 55 -8.57 9.78 -0.46
CA GLN A 55 -8.38 11.19 -0.15
C GLN A 55 -9.10 11.61 1.14
N LEU A 56 -10.29 11.05 1.43
CA LEU A 56 -11.03 11.35 2.65
C LEU A 56 -10.30 10.82 3.89
N GLU A 57 -9.69 9.65 3.79
CA GLU A 57 -8.87 9.09 4.88
C GLU A 57 -7.66 9.98 5.20
N ILE A 58 -6.95 10.47 4.18
CA ILE A 58 -5.87 11.46 4.37
C ILE A 58 -6.43 12.72 5.06
N VAL A 59 -7.61 13.19 4.65
CA VAL A 59 -8.25 14.37 5.25
C VAL A 59 -8.66 14.13 6.71
N ASP A 60 -9.12 12.94 7.06
CA ASP A 60 -9.49 12.58 8.43
C ASP A 60 -8.24 12.51 9.33
N ASP A 61 -7.14 11.94 8.86
CA ASP A 61 -5.85 11.96 9.56
C ASP A 61 -5.32 13.40 9.76
N ILE A 62 -5.40 14.26 8.74
CA ILE A 62 -5.04 15.68 8.88
C ILE A 62 -5.92 16.37 9.92
N GLN A 63 -7.23 16.13 9.92
CA GLN A 63 -8.14 16.71 10.91
C GLN A 63 -7.76 16.30 12.33
N GLU A 64 -7.42 15.03 12.53
CA GLU A 64 -6.97 14.53 13.84
C GLU A 64 -5.68 15.23 14.28
N ARG A 65 -4.69 15.33 13.40
CA ARG A 65 -3.42 16.02 13.71
C ARG A 65 -3.61 17.51 14.03
N LEU A 66 -4.53 18.18 13.35
CA LEU A 66 -4.90 19.56 13.66
C LEU A 66 -5.60 19.68 15.02
N CYS A 67 -6.45 18.71 15.38
CA CYS A 67 -7.05 18.66 16.71
C CYS A 67 -5.99 18.44 17.81
N GLN A 68 -5.02 17.57 17.58
CA GLN A 68 -3.88 17.34 18.49
C GLN A 68 -3.04 18.62 18.68
N PHE A 69 -2.81 19.38 17.61
CA PHE A 69 -2.14 20.69 17.72
C PHE A 69 -2.92 21.67 18.60
N ILE A 70 -4.24 21.79 18.40
CA ILE A 70 -5.10 22.64 19.23
C ILE A 70 -5.06 22.23 20.71
N ALA A 71 -4.98 20.92 20.99
CA ALA A 71 -4.85 20.38 22.33
C ALA A 71 -3.44 20.59 22.95
N GLY A 72 -2.46 21.03 22.16
CA GLY A 72 -1.06 21.17 22.58
C GLY A 72 -0.28 19.86 22.62
N GLU A 73 -0.79 18.80 21.98
CA GLU A 73 -0.20 17.46 21.93
C GLU A 73 0.75 17.26 20.74
N ARG A 74 0.65 18.12 19.72
CA ARG A 74 1.48 18.10 18.51
C ARG A 74 1.98 19.51 18.19
N ASP A 75 3.15 19.64 17.56
CA ASP A 75 3.64 20.91 17.05
C ASP A 75 2.96 21.30 15.72
N PHE A 76 3.05 22.59 15.36
CA PHE A 76 2.35 23.09 14.18
C PHE A 76 2.89 22.50 12.88
N ASP A 77 4.22 22.39 12.75
CA ASP A 77 4.87 21.97 11.50
C ASP A 77 4.53 20.49 11.20
N ASP A 78 4.54 19.63 12.22
CA ASP A 78 4.11 18.24 12.13
C ASP A 78 2.59 18.11 11.83
N ALA A 79 1.77 18.98 12.43
CA ALA A 79 0.31 18.94 12.20
C ALA A 79 -0.12 19.32 10.77
N ILE A 80 0.65 20.16 10.07
CA ILE A 80 0.30 20.64 8.72
C ILE A 80 1.03 19.91 7.59
N THR A 81 2.06 19.12 7.90
CA THR A 81 2.87 18.44 6.88
C THR A 81 2.08 17.28 6.28
N VAL A 82 1.95 17.23 4.94
CA VAL A 82 1.29 16.12 4.25
C VAL A 82 2.24 15.58 3.18
N GLU A 83 2.76 14.38 3.42
CA GLU A 83 3.62 13.65 2.49
C GLU A 83 2.87 12.51 1.79
N ASP A 84 1.65 12.23 2.25
CA ASP A 84 0.78 11.17 1.74
C ASP A 84 0.06 11.59 0.45
N PHE A 85 0.06 10.70 -0.54
CA PHE A 85 -0.62 10.89 -1.82
C PHE A 85 -1.23 9.59 -2.33
N VAL A 86 -2.25 9.71 -3.19
CA VAL A 86 -3.01 8.56 -3.70
C VAL A 86 -2.46 8.13 -5.06
N LEU A 87 -2.25 6.82 -5.25
CA LEU A 87 -1.95 6.23 -6.56
C LEU A 87 -2.97 5.15 -6.93
N PRO A 88 -3.30 5.01 -8.23
CA PRO A 88 -4.01 3.84 -8.73
C PRO A 88 -3.12 2.60 -8.66
N VAL A 89 -3.71 1.47 -8.28
CA VAL A 89 -2.99 0.19 -8.13
C VAL A 89 -3.83 -0.97 -8.63
N ASN A 90 -3.17 -2.09 -8.88
CA ASN A 90 -3.78 -3.38 -9.14
C ASN A 90 -3.60 -4.27 -7.90
N VAL A 91 -4.68 -4.90 -7.43
CA VAL A 91 -4.65 -5.83 -6.30
C VAL A 91 -4.53 -7.25 -6.80
N TRP A 92 -3.61 -8.02 -6.25
CA TRP A 92 -3.36 -9.41 -6.60
C TRP A 92 -4.05 -10.38 -5.62
N PRO A 93 -4.30 -11.65 -6.02
CA PRO A 93 -4.95 -12.65 -5.16
C PRO A 93 -4.24 -12.95 -3.84
N ASP A 94 -2.94 -12.70 -3.74
CA ASP A 94 -2.16 -12.85 -2.51
C ASP A 94 -2.27 -11.64 -1.56
N GLY A 95 -3.04 -10.62 -1.94
CA GLY A 95 -3.20 -9.36 -1.20
C GLY A 95 -2.14 -8.31 -1.51
N SER A 96 -1.11 -8.64 -2.30
CA SER A 96 -0.13 -7.65 -2.75
C SER A 96 -0.76 -6.64 -3.73
N ILE A 97 -0.13 -5.48 -3.86
CA ILE A 97 -0.53 -4.46 -4.83
C ILE A 97 0.61 -4.17 -5.79
N SER A 98 0.27 -3.74 -7.00
CA SER A 98 1.25 -3.22 -7.96
C SER A 98 0.85 -1.88 -8.54
N THR A 99 1.81 -0.99 -8.69
CA THR A 99 1.68 0.33 -9.32
C THR A 99 1.85 0.23 -10.84
N GLU A 100 1.51 1.31 -11.56
CA GLU A 100 1.65 1.40 -13.01
C GLU A 100 3.11 1.23 -13.50
N ASP A 101 4.08 1.67 -12.71
CA ASP A 101 5.52 1.50 -13.00
C ASP A 101 6.05 0.08 -12.74
N GLY A 102 5.17 -0.85 -12.35
CA GLY A 102 5.48 -2.26 -12.17
C GLY A 102 6.11 -2.64 -10.83
N ARG A 103 6.21 -1.71 -9.87
CA ARG A 103 6.60 -2.06 -8.50
C ARG A 103 5.50 -2.87 -7.83
N VAL A 104 5.89 -3.82 -6.99
CA VAL A 104 4.98 -4.71 -6.28
C VAL A 104 5.27 -4.61 -4.78
N PHE A 105 4.21 -4.44 -3.99
CA PHE A 105 4.27 -4.30 -2.54
C PHE A 105 3.41 -5.39 -1.90
N SER A 106 4.04 -6.23 -1.11
CA SER A 106 3.39 -7.30 -0.33
C SER A 106 3.22 -6.87 1.13
N LYS A 107 2.82 -7.82 1.96
CA LYS A 107 2.79 -7.66 3.41
C LYS A 107 4.12 -7.10 3.96
N CYS A 108 4.02 -6.12 4.86
CA CYS A 108 5.14 -5.63 5.66
C CYS A 108 5.45 -6.66 6.77
N GLU A 109 6.72 -7.05 6.93
CA GLU A 109 7.18 -8.01 7.94
C GLU A 109 7.31 -7.42 9.35
#